data_AF-A0A7S4GNY0-F1
#
_entry.id   AF-A0A7S4GNY0-F1
#
_cell.length_a   1.000
_cell.length_b   1.000
_cell.length_c   1.000
_cell.angle_alpha   90.00
_cell.angle_beta   90.00
_cell.angle_gamma   90.00
#
_symmetry.space_group_name_H-M   'P 1'
#
loop_
_entity.id
_entity.type
_entity.pdbx_description
1 polymer ?
#
loop_
_entity_poly.entity_id
_entity_poly.type
_entity_poly.pdbx_seq_one_letter_code
_entity_poly.pdbx_strand_id
1 'polypeptide(L)'
;SSPEKCNFPMAGFTWVGLIGLEDPPKEGVKDAIAVLDDASCKTVMVTGDHPTTAQAIATRIGILKEDELANLPEEIREHTVVTGSQLANYLPEGDGFENNACNEEQMEFWRKTVKHARVFARVSPVHKRVIVRAYQQYQMDQPQQKG
;
A
#
# COMPACT_ATOMS: atom_id res chain seq x y z
N SER A 1 -27.67 -37.39 0.31
CA SER A 1 -26.45 -38.00 0.86
C SER A 1 -26.07 -37.24 2.11
N SER A 2 -26.21 -37.83 3.30
CA SER A 2 -25.83 -37.16 4.55
C SER A 2 -24.32 -36.95 4.61
N PRO A 3 -23.82 -35.80 5.08
CA PRO A 3 -22.38 -35.59 5.24
C PRO A 3 -21.84 -36.62 6.24
N GLU A 4 -20.72 -37.25 5.88
CA GLU A 4 -20.04 -38.24 6.72
C GLU A 4 -19.77 -37.67 8.12
N LYS A 5 -20.09 -38.44 9.16
CA LYS A 5 -19.79 -38.08 10.55
C LYS A 5 -18.26 -37.98 10.72
N CYS A 6 -17.78 -36.84 11.22
CA CYS A 6 -16.39 -36.61 11.56
C CYS A 6 -15.93 -37.66 12.61
N ASN A 7 -14.84 -38.38 12.34
CA ASN A 7 -14.36 -39.52 13.14
C ASN A 7 -13.35 -39.12 14.24
N PHE A 8 -13.23 -37.84 14.56
CA PHE A 8 -12.37 -37.31 15.62
C PHE A 8 -13.06 -36.18 16.42
N PRO A 9 -12.64 -35.93 17.67
CA PRO A 9 -13.16 -34.81 18.47
C PRO A 9 -12.83 -33.47 17.80
N MET A 10 -13.82 -32.57 17.71
CA MET A 10 -13.65 -31.20 17.19
C MET A 10 -13.71 -30.13 18.29
N ALA A 11 -13.78 -30.55 19.56
CA ALA A 11 -13.86 -29.71 20.75
C ALA A 11 -13.20 -30.41 21.95
N GLY A 12 -12.94 -29.66 23.03
CA GLY A 12 -12.29 -30.19 24.24
C GLY A 12 -10.76 -30.27 24.16
N PHE A 13 -10.15 -29.56 23.21
CA PHE A 13 -8.70 -29.45 23.11
C PHE A 13 -8.11 -28.60 24.23
N THR A 14 -6.88 -28.92 24.66
CA THR A 14 -6.08 -28.08 25.57
C THR A 14 -5.21 -27.14 24.76
N TRP A 15 -5.31 -25.84 25.02
CA TRP A 15 -4.41 -24.85 24.40
C TRP A 15 -3.00 -25.05 24.93
N VAL A 16 -2.03 -25.20 24.02
CA VAL A 16 -0.61 -25.42 24.35
C VAL A 16 0.24 -24.16 24.09
N GLY A 17 -0.05 -23.42 23.02
CA GLY A 17 0.73 -22.25 22.61
C GLY A 17 0.35 -21.71 21.24
N LEU A 18 1.03 -20.64 20.82
CA LEU A 18 0.92 -19.99 19.50
C LEU A 18 2.31 -19.90 18.87
N ILE A 19 2.41 -20.17 17.57
CA ILE A 19 3.61 -19.94 16.75
C ILE A 19 3.28 -18.86 15.73
N GLY A 20 4.12 -17.83 15.63
CA GLY A 20 4.08 -16.81 14.59
C GLY A 20 5.21 -17.02 13.59
N LEU A 21 4.92 -16.85 12.30
CA LEU A 21 5.89 -16.89 11.21
C LEU A 21 5.92 -15.51 10.54
N GLU A 22 7.11 -14.98 10.29
CA GLU A 22 7.34 -13.73 9.57
C GLU A 22 8.23 -14.00 8.36
N ASP A 23 7.96 -13.33 7.24
CA ASP A 23 8.89 -13.24 6.11
C ASP A 23 9.70 -11.93 6.25
N PRO A 24 10.95 -11.98 6.77
CA PRO A 24 11.70 -10.79 7.05
C PRO A 24 12.16 -10.11 5.75
N PRO A 25 12.28 -8.78 5.72
CA PRO A 25 12.92 -8.09 4.61
C PRO A 25 14.33 -8.63 4.36
N LYS A 26 14.70 -8.75 3.08
CA LYS A 26 16.06 -9.16 2.70
C LYS A 26 17.11 -8.19 3.26
N GLU A 27 18.29 -8.73 3.55
CA GLU A 27 19.45 -7.92 3.93
C GLU A 27 19.76 -6.88 2.84
N GLY A 28 20.12 -5.66 3.27
CA GLY A 28 20.44 -4.53 2.38
C GLY A 28 19.23 -3.75 1.84
N VAL A 29 17.98 -4.20 2.05
CA VAL A 29 16.78 -3.45 1.58
C VAL A 29 16.71 -2.07 2.21
N LYS A 30 16.98 -1.96 3.52
CA LYS A 30 16.99 -0.68 4.24
C LYS A 30 18.05 0.28 3.68
N ASP A 31 19.25 -0.24 3.39
CA ASP A 31 20.34 0.58 2.86
C ASP A 31 20.03 1.07 1.43
N ALA A 32 19.43 0.21 0.60
CA ALA A 32 18.98 0.60 -0.74
C ALA A 32 17.89 1.68 -0.68
N ILE A 33 16.96 1.59 0.28
CA ILE A 33 15.93 2.63 0.48
C ILE A 33 16.58 3.94 0.91
N ALA A 34 17.57 3.91 1.80
CA ALA A 34 18.30 5.12 2.19
C ALA A 34 19.01 5.78 1.00
N VAL A 35 19.68 5.01 0.14
CA VAL A 35 20.31 5.52 -1.09
C VAL A 35 19.28 6.15 -2.03
N LEU A 36 18.10 5.55 -2.18
CA LEU A 36 17.01 6.12 -2.99
C LEU A 36 16.47 7.42 -2.38
N ASP A 37 16.33 7.47 -1.06
CA ASP A 37 15.88 8.67 -0.34
C ASP A 37 16.88 9.83 -0.51
N ASP A 38 18.18 9.57 -0.35
CA ASP A 38 19.26 10.54 -0.60
C ASP A 38 19.25 11.05 -2.05
N ALA A 39 18.85 10.21 -3.00
CA ALA A 39 18.68 10.57 -4.41
C ALA A 39 17.33 11.26 -4.71
N SER A 40 16.55 11.63 -3.68
CA SER A 40 15.20 12.21 -3.81
C SER A 40 14.23 11.33 -4.62
N CYS A 41 14.47 10.02 -4.64
CA CYS A 41 13.60 9.05 -5.31
C CYS A 41 12.48 8.61 -4.36
N LYS A 42 11.23 8.90 -4.74
CA LYS A 42 10.05 8.44 -3.99
C LYS A 42 9.93 6.91 -4.06
N THR A 43 10.25 6.24 -2.96
CA THR A 43 10.01 4.80 -2.79
C THR A 43 8.57 4.54 -2.36
N VAL A 44 7.93 3.54 -2.98
CA VAL A 44 6.55 3.13 -2.73
C VAL A 44 6.48 1.60 -2.64
N MET A 45 5.88 1.08 -1.57
CA MET A 45 5.60 -0.35 -1.41
C MET A 45 4.24 -0.70 -2.02
N VAL A 46 4.16 -1.81 -2.76
CA VAL A 46 2.91 -2.36 -3.29
C VAL A 46 2.81 -3.85 -2.97
N THR A 47 1.93 -4.23 -2.04
CA THR A 47 1.84 -5.60 -1.51
C THR A 47 0.40 -6.15 -1.45
N GLY A 48 0.27 -7.47 -1.49
CA GLY A 48 -0.97 -8.21 -1.21
C GLY A 48 -1.24 -8.41 0.29
N ASP A 49 -0.31 -8.02 1.17
CA ASP A 49 -0.41 -8.22 2.62
C ASP A 49 -1.47 -7.34 3.29
N HIS A 50 -1.76 -7.66 4.54
CA HIS A 50 -2.62 -6.84 5.39
C HIS A 50 -2.00 -5.44 5.63
N PRO A 51 -2.80 -4.35 5.69
CA PRO A 51 -2.29 -2.99 5.82
C PRO A 51 -1.38 -2.80 7.04
N THR A 52 -1.75 -3.37 8.19
CA THR A 52 -0.95 -3.28 9.43
C THR A 52 0.44 -3.91 9.27
N THR A 53 0.52 -5.08 8.64
CA THR A 53 1.80 -5.77 8.40
C THR A 53 2.63 -4.98 7.39
N ALA A 54 2.03 -4.52 6.30
CA ALA A 54 2.69 -3.73 5.28
C ALA A 54 3.27 -2.42 5.86
N GLN A 55 2.49 -1.72 6.69
CA GLN A 55 2.92 -0.50 7.38
C GLN A 55 4.09 -0.76 8.34
N ALA A 56 4.01 -1.83 9.14
CA ALA A 56 5.09 -2.20 10.06
C ALA A 56 6.39 -2.51 9.30
N ILE A 57 6.30 -3.30 8.21
CA ILE A 57 7.46 -3.60 7.36
C ILE A 57 8.00 -2.33 6.71
N ALA A 58 7.14 -1.50 6.12
CA ALA A 58 7.52 -0.25 5.47
C ALA A 58 8.24 0.71 6.43
N THR A 59 7.80 0.77 7.69
CA THR A 59 8.45 1.57 8.74
C THR A 59 9.82 0.98 9.10
N ARG A 60 9.89 -0.34 9.33
CA ARG A 60 11.12 -1.06 9.65
C ARG A 60 12.23 -0.87 8.60
N ILE A 61 11.87 -0.81 7.32
CA ILE A 61 12.82 -0.65 6.21
C ILE A 61 13.01 0.81 5.76
N GLY A 62 12.31 1.78 6.37
CA GLY A 62 12.50 3.21 6.11
C GLY A 62 11.70 3.80 4.95
N ILE A 63 10.71 3.08 4.38
CA ILE A 63 9.76 3.67 3.41
C ILE A 63 8.82 4.66 4.11
N LEU A 64 8.40 4.33 5.32
CA LEU A 64 7.68 5.23 6.22
C LEU A 64 8.65 5.67 7.32
N LYS A 65 8.70 6.97 7.60
CA LYS A 65 9.46 7.52 8.71
C LYS A 65 8.49 8.03 9.77
N GLU A 66 8.62 7.53 10.99
CA GLU A 66 7.71 7.86 12.09
C GLU A 66 7.67 9.36 12.37
N ASP A 67 8.83 10.02 12.33
CA ASP A 67 8.94 11.47 12.53
C ASP A 67 8.23 12.27 11.43
N GLU A 68 8.34 11.85 10.15
CA GLU A 68 7.60 12.49 9.07
C GLU A 68 6.10 12.29 9.26
N LEU A 69 5.68 11.06 9.60
CA LEU A 69 4.28 10.70 9.77
C LEU A 69 3.61 11.42 10.94
N ALA A 70 4.35 11.65 12.03
CA ALA A 70 3.87 12.38 13.22
C ALA A 70 3.64 13.87 12.96
N ASN A 71 4.37 14.45 12.00
CA ASN A 71 4.27 15.86 11.63
C ASN A 71 3.24 16.13 10.52
N LEU A 72 2.65 15.09 9.92
CA LEU A 72 1.63 15.24 8.89
C LEU A 72 0.23 15.48 9.50
N PRO A 73 -0.60 16.32 8.87
CA PRO A 73 -2.03 16.40 9.17
C PRO A 73 -2.70 15.02 9.04
N GLU A 74 -3.69 14.75 9.88
CA GLU A 74 -4.38 13.44 9.93
C GLU A 74 -4.89 12.99 8.56
N GLU A 75 -5.51 13.89 7.80
CA GLU A 75 -6.03 13.61 6.46
C GLU A 75 -4.95 13.09 5.49
N ILE A 76 -3.74 13.65 5.57
CA ILE A 76 -2.61 13.23 4.75
C ILE A 76 -2.03 11.92 5.28
N ARG A 77 -1.95 11.78 6.61
CA ARG A 77 -1.47 10.58 7.28
C ARG A 77 -2.29 9.35 6.88
N GLU A 78 -3.61 9.47 6.86
CA GLU A 78 -4.54 8.43 6.40
C GLU A 78 -4.32 8.06 4.92
N HIS A 79 -3.81 8.98 4.10
CA HIS A 79 -3.48 8.74 2.70
C HIS A 79 -2.07 8.18 2.46
N THR A 80 -1.24 8.00 3.50
CA THR A 80 0.10 7.40 3.34
C THR A 80 0.04 5.89 3.12
N VAL A 81 -1.00 5.23 3.66
CA VAL A 81 -1.28 3.80 3.48
C VAL A 81 -2.63 3.65 2.80
N VAL A 82 -2.64 3.21 1.55
CA VAL A 82 -3.86 3.06 0.75
C VAL A 82 -4.17 1.57 0.54
N THR A 83 -5.39 1.17 0.86
CA THR A 83 -5.84 -0.22 0.74
C THR A 83 -6.47 -0.52 -0.60
N GLY A 84 -6.45 -1.78 -1.02
CA GLY A 84 -7.17 -2.23 -2.21
C GLY A 84 -8.67 -1.93 -2.18
N SER A 85 -9.30 -1.98 -1.00
CA SER A 85 -10.71 -1.58 -0.83
C SER A 85 -10.94 -0.09 -1.07
N GLN A 86 -10.03 0.78 -0.64
CA GLN A 86 -10.11 2.21 -0.97
C GLN A 86 -9.92 2.42 -2.47
N LEU A 87 -8.92 1.77 -3.08
CA LEU A 87 -8.67 1.88 -4.53
C LEU A 87 -9.88 1.46 -5.36
N ALA A 88 -10.58 0.40 -4.95
CA ALA A 88 -11.75 -0.11 -5.67
C ALA A 88 -12.86 0.92 -5.85
N ASN A 89 -12.99 1.87 -4.91
CA ASN A 89 -13.99 2.95 -4.99
C ASN A 89 -13.60 4.06 -5.99
N TYR A 90 -12.31 4.13 -6.37
CA TYR A 90 -11.75 5.22 -7.17
C TYR A 90 -11.09 4.73 -8.46
N LEU A 91 -11.41 3.51 -8.92
CA LEU A 91 -10.88 3.03 -10.19
C LEU A 91 -11.43 3.85 -11.36
N PRO A 92 -10.59 4.28 -12.31
CA PRO A 92 -11.06 4.90 -13.54
C PRO A 92 -11.90 3.92 -14.37
N GLU A 93 -12.77 4.46 -15.23
CA GLU A 93 -13.42 3.67 -16.26
C GLU A 93 -12.41 3.21 -17.31
N GLY A 94 -12.42 1.92 -17.64
CA GLY A 94 -11.54 1.34 -18.65
C GLY A 94 -10.10 1.14 -18.17
N ASP A 95 -9.14 1.57 -18.97
CA ASP A 95 -7.73 1.23 -18.79
C ASP A 95 -6.83 2.44 -18.55
N GLY A 96 -7.32 3.62 -18.18
CA GLY A 96 -6.41 4.75 -17.96
C GLY A 96 -7.06 5.94 -17.31
N PHE A 97 -6.33 7.06 -17.30
CA PHE A 97 -6.79 8.36 -16.80
C PHE A 97 -7.13 9.33 -17.95
N GLU A 98 -7.21 8.82 -19.18
CA GLU A 98 -7.48 9.60 -20.40
C GLU A 98 -8.99 9.75 -20.67
N ASN A 99 -9.38 10.68 -21.56
CA ASN A 99 -10.72 10.78 -22.16
C ASN A 99 -11.91 10.71 -21.17
N ASN A 100 -11.96 11.58 -20.15
CA ASN A 100 -13.03 11.62 -19.14
C ASN A 100 -13.21 10.29 -18.35
N ALA A 101 -12.20 9.41 -18.30
CA ALA A 101 -12.25 8.15 -17.55
C ALA A 101 -12.37 8.31 -16.03
N CYS A 102 -12.16 9.51 -15.49
CA CYS A 102 -12.37 9.83 -14.08
C CYS A 102 -13.37 10.96 -13.89
N ASN A 103 -14.15 10.88 -12.82
CA ASN A 103 -14.84 12.04 -12.27
C ASN A 103 -13.89 12.90 -11.40
N GLU A 104 -14.35 14.07 -10.97
CA GLU A 104 -13.53 15.02 -10.19
C GLU A 104 -13.05 14.43 -8.86
N GLU A 105 -13.90 13.67 -8.17
CA GLU A 105 -13.56 13.01 -6.90
C GLU A 105 -12.43 11.98 -7.07
N GLN A 106 -12.51 11.16 -8.13
CA GLN A 106 -11.47 10.20 -8.49
C GLN A 106 -10.16 10.89 -8.85
N MET A 107 -10.21 11.97 -9.63
CA MET A 107 -9.00 12.74 -9.97
C MET A 107 -8.34 13.32 -8.72
N GLU A 108 -9.12 13.87 -7.80
CA GLU A 108 -8.60 14.43 -6.55
C GLU A 108 -8.00 13.34 -5.65
N PHE A 109 -8.68 12.20 -5.52
CA PHE A 109 -8.16 11.04 -4.80
C PHE A 109 -6.81 10.58 -5.36
N TRP A 110 -6.68 10.44 -6.69
CA TRP A 110 -5.43 9.99 -7.31
C TRP A 110 -4.32 11.03 -7.24
N ARG A 111 -4.62 12.33 -7.34
CA ARG A 111 -3.64 13.41 -7.11
C ARG A 111 -3.08 13.37 -5.70
N LYS A 112 -3.94 13.25 -4.68
CA LYS A 112 -3.52 13.09 -3.28
C LYS A 112 -2.72 11.81 -3.08
N THR A 113 -3.19 10.70 -3.64
CA THR A 113 -2.54 9.38 -3.55
C THR A 113 -1.14 9.38 -4.17
N VAL A 114 -0.98 9.88 -5.40
CA VAL A 114 0.34 9.94 -6.07
C VAL A 114 1.29 10.86 -5.31
N LYS A 115 0.79 11.93 -4.67
CA LYS A 115 1.60 12.81 -3.85
C LYS A 115 2.04 12.17 -2.53
N HIS A 116 1.11 11.55 -1.79
CA HIS A 116 1.33 11.19 -0.38
C HIS A 116 1.47 9.70 -0.08
N ALA A 117 0.92 8.81 -0.92
CA ALA A 117 0.98 7.38 -0.65
C ALA A 117 2.42 6.85 -0.68
N ARG A 118 2.73 6.01 0.31
CA ARG A 118 4.00 5.29 0.47
C ARG A 118 3.79 3.78 0.48
N VAL A 119 2.61 3.32 0.89
CA VAL A 119 2.26 1.89 0.96
C VAL A 119 0.90 1.66 0.32
N PHE A 120 0.84 0.68 -0.57
CA PHE A 120 -0.39 0.10 -1.08
C PHE A 120 -0.53 -1.34 -0.59
N ALA A 121 -1.59 -1.64 0.15
CA ALA A 121 -1.82 -2.94 0.78
C ALA A 121 -3.08 -3.63 0.26
N ARG A 122 -3.15 -4.97 0.35
CA ARG A 122 -4.25 -5.79 -0.20
C ARG A 122 -4.56 -5.47 -1.67
N VAL A 123 -3.55 -5.21 -2.50
CA VAL A 123 -3.78 -4.84 -3.90
C VAL A 123 -3.99 -6.04 -4.82
N SER A 124 -4.90 -5.89 -5.79
CA SER A 124 -5.11 -6.85 -6.87
C SER A 124 -4.17 -6.57 -8.08
N PRO A 125 -4.03 -7.49 -9.04
CA PRO A 125 -3.28 -7.22 -10.28
C PRO A 125 -3.80 -6.00 -11.06
N VAL A 126 -5.13 -5.76 -11.04
CA VAL A 126 -5.74 -4.58 -11.66
C VAL A 126 -5.27 -3.30 -10.97
N HIS A 127 -5.26 -3.28 -9.63
CA HIS A 127 -4.80 -2.12 -8.86
C HIS A 127 -3.35 -1.77 -9.18
N LYS A 128 -2.45 -2.77 -9.27
CA LYS A 128 -1.03 -2.53 -9.59
C LYS A 128 -0.86 -1.77 -10.91
N ARG A 129 -1.61 -2.16 -11.94
CA ARG A 129 -1.58 -1.48 -13.24
C ARG A 129 -2.07 -0.04 -13.14
N VAL A 130 -3.17 0.19 -12.43
CA VAL A 130 -3.75 1.53 -12.27
C VAL A 130 -2.83 2.43 -11.46
N ILE A 131 -2.21 1.92 -10.38
CA ILE A 131 -1.21 2.66 -9.59
C ILE A 131 -0.08 3.15 -10.51
N VAL A 132 0.51 2.26 -11.32
CA VAL A 132 1.61 2.65 -12.23
C VAL A 132 1.16 3.75 -13.20
N ARG A 133 -0.03 3.60 -13.80
CA ARG A 133 -0.61 4.60 -14.71
C ARG A 133 -0.88 5.94 -14.01
N ALA A 134 -1.33 5.92 -12.77
CA ALA A 134 -1.58 7.13 -11.99
C ALA A 134 -0.28 7.90 -11.73
N TYR A 135 0.79 7.18 -11.37
CA TYR A 135 2.12 7.80 -11.21
C TYR A 135 2.64 8.37 -12.54
N GLN A 136 2.47 7.66 -13.66
CA GLN A 136 2.84 8.19 -14.99
C GLN A 136 2.09 9.48 -15.35
N GLN A 137 0.80 9.56 -15.01
CA GLN A 137 -0.05 10.72 -15.31
C GLN A 137 0.23 11.90 -14.37
N TYR A 138 0.11 11.71 -13.06
CA TYR A 138 0.05 12.80 -12.09
C TYR A 138 1.40 13.18 -11.48
N GLN A 139 2.45 12.39 -11.69
CA GLN A 139 3.80 12.76 -11.25
C GLN A 139 4.46 13.79 -12.19
N MET A 140 4.02 13.83 -13.46
CA MET A 140 4.52 14.80 -14.46
C MET A 140 3.93 16.22 -14.28
N ASP A 141 2.82 16.36 -13.56
CA ASP A 141 2.11 17.63 -13.35
C ASP A 141 2.64 18.44 -12.13
N GLN A 142 3.62 17.93 -11.38
CA GLN A 142 4.20 18.65 -10.25
C GLN A 142 5.32 19.59 -10.74
N PRO A 143 5.27 20.90 -10.47
CA PRO A 143 6.39 21.78 -10.79
C PRO A 143 7.62 21.29 -10.02
N GLN A 144 8.72 21.07 -10.75
CA GLN A 144 10.03 20.79 -10.13
C GLN A 144 10.36 21.93 -9.16
N GLN A 145 10.26 21.68 -7.85
CA GLN A 145 10.91 22.53 -6.87
C GLN A 145 12.41 22.32 -7.05
N LYS A 146 13.04 23.23 -7.82
CA LYS A 146 14.49 23.35 -7.91
C LYS A 146 15.01 23.71 -6.52
N GLY A 147 15.73 22.78 -5.90
CA GLY A 147 16.71 23.08 -4.86
C GLY A 147 17.96 23.69 -5.47
#